data_AF-A0A5N5PCR4-F1
#
_entry.id   AF-A0A5N5PCR4-F1
#
_cell.length_a   1.000
_cell.length_b   1.000
_cell.length_c   1.000
_cell.angle_alpha   90.00
_cell.angle_beta   90.00
_cell.angle_gamma   90.00
#
_symmetry.space_group_name_H-M   'P 1'
#
loop_
_entity.id
_entity.type
_entity.pdbx_description
1 polymer ?
#
loop_
_entity_poly.entity_id
_entity_poly.type
_entity_poly.pdbx_seq_one_letter_code
_entity_poly.pdbx_strand_id
1 'polypeptide(L)'
;MTDRRRINGPAAATIPPVYLDDVVEEQKATRLIRSRPSDALRKLYLKTGVTPSASGSAYLEIETTFKSGVSGLKLSCSVHGPRSLPKSAPFSPHIILSAHVKYASFATKQRRGYIRDSSERDLSVHLETALRGAIIADRWPKSGVDIVVSIIEGDQDRGEAAGTGDETWDIMNVLSGCVTVASAALADAGIDCVDTVAGGVSALVVDEAGAESVVMDPVPSEHGKIMAACCVAYLPTRDEVTNLWFKGNLEVSDAQWYTELVQKGIQASRSANRVLVQCLNDTVKLRG
;
A
#
# COMPACT_ATOMS: atom_id res chain seq x y z
N MET A 1 17.29 26.39 -0.95
CA MET A 1 18.64 25.81 -0.82
C MET A 1 18.80 24.79 -1.95
N THR A 2 19.69 25.02 -2.91
CA THR A 2 19.86 24.15 -4.09
C THR A 2 20.62 22.88 -3.73
N ASP A 3 20.15 21.73 -4.23
CA ASP A 3 20.82 20.45 -4.00
C ASP A 3 22.17 20.44 -4.72
N ARG A 4 23.24 20.10 -4.00
CA ARG A 4 24.62 20.02 -4.52
C ARG A 4 25.08 18.60 -4.78
N ARG A 5 24.27 17.60 -4.41
CA ARG A 5 24.60 16.17 -4.56
C ARG A 5 24.06 15.56 -5.85
N ARG A 6 23.28 16.33 -6.63
CA ARG A 6 22.55 15.84 -7.81
C ARG A 6 22.64 16.85 -8.96
N ILE A 7 22.37 16.36 -10.17
CA ILE A 7 22.21 17.21 -11.34
C ILE A 7 20.93 18.04 -11.13
N ASN A 8 21.10 19.35 -11.09
CA ASN A 8 19.98 20.28 -10.94
C ASN A 8 19.27 20.40 -12.29
N GLY A 9 18.07 19.82 -12.36
CA GLY A 9 17.15 20.02 -13.48
C GLY A 9 16.48 21.39 -13.43
N PRO A 10 15.60 21.69 -14.41
CA PRO A 10 14.75 22.88 -14.34
C PRO A 10 13.92 22.88 -13.05
N ALA A 11 13.67 24.08 -12.51
CA ALA A 11 12.95 24.24 -11.24
C ALA A 11 11.48 23.79 -11.32
N ALA A 12 10.89 23.78 -12.53
CA ALA A 12 9.51 23.38 -12.76
C ALA A 12 9.41 21.89 -13.13
N ALA A 13 8.29 21.27 -12.75
CA ALA A 13 7.93 19.95 -13.23
C ALA A 13 7.81 19.96 -14.76
N THR A 14 8.40 18.96 -15.42
CA THR A 14 8.26 18.77 -16.85
C THR A 14 6.90 18.12 -17.10
N ILE A 15 5.89 18.95 -17.36
CA ILE A 15 4.55 18.50 -17.75
C ILE A 15 4.61 18.24 -19.26
N PRO A 16 4.03 17.14 -19.77
CA PRO A 16 3.88 16.95 -21.22
C PRO A 16 3.10 18.13 -21.82
N PRO A 17 3.39 18.55 -23.06
CA PRO A 17 2.57 19.54 -23.75
C PRO A 17 1.13 19.02 -23.88
N VAL A 18 0.16 19.82 -23.44
CA VAL A 18 -1.26 19.55 -23.65
C VAL A 18 -1.63 20.12 -25.02
N TYR A 19 -2.11 19.29 -25.95
CA TYR A 19 -2.48 19.75 -27.28
C TYR A 19 -3.96 20.18 -27.30
N LEU A 20 -4.29 21.19 -28.11
CA LEU A 20 -5.67 21.73 -28.17
C LEU A 20 -6.70 20.70 -28.69
N ASP A 21 -6.25 19.71 -29.45
CA ASP A 21 -7.11 18.63 -29.95
C ASP A 21 -7.47 17.61 -28.86
N ASP A 22 -6.69 17.54 -27.78
CA ASP A 22 -6.99 16.67 -26.62
C ASP A 22 -8.22 17.19 -25.84
N VAL A 23 -8.57 18.47 -25.98
CA VAL A 23 -9.71 19.10 -25.31
C VAL A 23 -11.05 18.69 -25.94
N VAL A 24 -11.04 18.15 -27.16
CA VAL A 24 -12.26 17.69 -27.86
C VAL A 24 -12.52 16.19 -27.60
N GLU A 25 -11.49 15.41 -27.28
CA GLU A 25 -11.61 14.01 -26.82
C GLU A 25 -11.74 13.86 -25.29
N GLU A 26 -11.87 14.95 -24.53
CA GLU A 26 -12.41 14.90 -23.15
C GLU A 26 -13.90 14.52 -23.12
N GLN A 27 -14.55 14.34 -24.29
CA GLN A 27 -15.87 13.77 -24.43
C GLN A 27 -15.88 12.28 -24.02
N LYS A 28 -16.34 12.01 -22.80
CA LYS A 28 -16.59 10.67 -22.24
C LYS A 28 -15.34 9.80 -22.21
N ALA A 29 -14.38 10.13 -21.33
CA ALA A 29 -13.67 9.07 -20.64
C ALA A 29 -14.75 8.21 -19.97
N THR A 30 -15.10 7.09 -20.60
CA THR A 30 -16.11 6.17 -20.11
C THR A 30 -15.54 5.67 -18.80
N ARG A 31 -16.04 6.17 -17.66
CA ARG A 31 -15.62 5.73 -16.33
C ARG A 31 -15.51 4.22 -16.36
N LEU A 32 -14.36 3.70 -15.96
CA LEU A 32 -14.11 2.27 -16.04
C LEU A 32 -15.08 1.60 -15.08
N ILE A 33 -16.18 1.04 -15.60
CA ILE A 33 -17.17 0.39 -14.75
C ILE A 33 -16.49 -0.83 -14.13
N ARG A 34 -16.51 -0.88 -12.79
CA ARG A 34 -16.02 -2.02 -12.02
C ARG A 34 -16.64 -3.31 -12.56
N SER A 35 -15.81 -4.22 -13.07
CA SER A 35 -16.25 -5.51 -13.61
C SER A 35 -16.38 -6.61 -12.54
N ARG A 36 -15.82 -6.38 -11.34
CA ARG A 36 -15.82 -7.32 -10.20
C ARG A 36 -16.92 -6.96 -9.20
N PRO A 37 -17.47 -7.92 -8.43
CA PRO A 37 -18.44 -7.60 -7.39
C PRO A 37 -17.82 -6.70 -6.30
N SER A 38 -18.68 -6.02 -5.53
CA SER A 38 -18.27 -5.15 -4.41
C SER A 38 -17.42 -5.89 -3.37
N ASP A 39 -17.66 -7.19 -3.21
CA ASP A 39 -16.98 -8.07 -2.27
C ASP A 39 -15.81 -8.88 -2.88
N ALA A 40 -15.31 -8.52 -4.06
CA ALA A 40 -14.12 -9.13 -4.62
C ALA A 40 -12.93 -8.18 -4.64
N LEU A 41 -11.76 -8.71 -4.29
CA LEU A 41 -10.47 -8.04 -4.47
C LEU A 41 -9.95 -8.22 -5.89
N ARG A 42 -9.03 -7.34 -6.28
CA ARG A 42 -8.18 -7.53 -7.46
C ARG A 42 -7.27 -8.75 -7.30
N LYS A 43 -6.78 -9.27 -8.43
CA LYS A 43 -5.82 -10.39 -8.42
C LYS A 43 -4.49 -9.89 -7.87
N LEU A 44 -3.94 -10.64 -6.92
CA LEU A 44 -2.63 -10.35 -6.32
C LEU A 44 -1.62 -11.41 -6.78
N TYR A 45 -0.47 -10.94 -7.25
CA TYR A 45 0.69 -11.77 -7.49
C TYR A 45 1.77 -11.39 -6.47
N LEU A 46 2.18 -12.36 -5.65
CA LEU A 46 3.19 -12.17 -4.60
C LEU A 46 4.32 -13.17 -4.81
N LYS A 47 5.56 -12.69 -4.72
CA LYS A 47 6.77 -13.51 -4.77
C LYS A 47 7.78 -13.05 -3.74
N THR A 48 8.26 -13.94 -2.88
CA THR A 48 9.35 -13.66 -1.92
C THR A 48 10.74 -13.98 -2.52
N GLY A 49 11.80 -13.50 -1.88
CA GLY A 49 13.19 -13.79 -2.26
C GLY A 49 13.63 -13.16 -3.59
N VAL A 50 13.06 -12.02 -3.99
CA VAL A 50 13.37 -11.35 -5.27
C VAL A 50 14.72 -10.64 -5.27
N THR A 51 15.13 -10.09 -4.11
CA THR A 51 16.38 -9.33 -3.95
C THR A 51 17.36 -10.11 -3.08
N PRO A 52 18.34 -10.83 -3.66
CA PRO A 52 19.20 -11.76 -2.93
C PRO A 52 20.19 -11.05 -1.98
N SER A 53 20.45 -9.75 -2.17
CA SER A 53 21.34 -8.97 -1.29
C SER A 53 20.67 -8.51 0.01
N ALA A 54 19.34 -8.62 0.12
CA ALA A 54 18.59 -8.30 1.32
C ALA A 54 18.45 -9.55 2.20
N SER A 55 18.25 -9.38 3.52
CA SER A 55 18.01 -10.51 4.42
C SER A 55 16.72 -11.24 4.05
N GLY A 56 15.70 -10.47 3.67
CA GLY A 56 14.47 -10.97 3.07
C GLY A 56 13.92 -9.94 2.10
N SER A 57 13.14 -10.41 1.14
CA SER A 57 12.57 -9.54 0.12
C SER A 57 11.26 -10.09 -0.41
N ALA A 58 10.42 -9.21 -0.94
CA ALA A 58 9.20 -9.61 -1.61
C ALA A 58 8.80 -8.61 -2.68
N TYR A 59 8.08 -9.10 -3.67
CA TYR A 59 7.47 -8.34 -4.74
C TYR A 59 5.97 -8.62 -4.77
N LEU A 60 5.17 -7.56 -4.84
CA LEU A 60 3.72 -7.64 -4.98
C LEU A 60 3.29 -6.87 -6.22
N GLU A 61 2.38 -7.46 -6.96
CA GLU A 61 1.67 -6.85 -8.07
C GLU A 61 0.16 -7.03 -7.87
N ILE A 62 -0.60 -5.94 -8.00
CA ILE A 62 -2.06 -5.95 -7.98
C ILE A 62 -2.56 -5.46 -9.33
N GLU A 63 -3.32 -6.31 -10.02
CA GLU A 63 -3.89 -6.01 -11.34
C GLU A 63 -5.13 -5.12 -11.20
N THR A 64 -5.11 -3.92 -11.78
CA THR A 64 -6.26 -2.98 -11.83
C THR A 64 -7.31 -3.36 -12.86
N THR A 65 -6.93 -3.75 -14.08
CA THR A 65 -7.88 -4.05 -15.16
C THR A 65 -7.41 -5.21 -16.04
N PHE A 66 -8.35 -5.96 -16.62
CA PHE A 66 -8.09 -6.99 -17.63
C PHE A 66 -7.52 -6.46 -18.96
N LYS A 67 -7.47 -5.13 -19.15
CA LYS A 67 -6.90 -4.52 -20.36
C LYS A 67 -5.39 -4.38 -20.20
N SER A 68 -4.65 -5.05 -21.08
CA SER A 68 -3.19 -4.93 -21.18
C SER A 68 -2.80 -3.46 -21.41
N GLY A 69 -1.96 -2.91 -20.53
CA GLY A 69 -1.43 -1.53 -20.63
C GLY A 69 -2.02 -0.51 -19.63
N VAL A 70 -2.99 -0.91 -18.79
CA VAL A 70 -3.51 -0.06 -17.70
C VAL A 70 -2.63 -0.17 -16.45
N SER A 71 -2.43 0.95 -15.75
CA SER A 71 -1.52 1.08 -14.61
C SER A 71 -1.94 0.19 -13.44
N GLY A 72 -1.07 -0.68 -12.94
CA GLY A 72 -1.31 -1.51 -11.75
C GLY A 72 -0.49 -1.06 -10.54
N LEU A 73 -0.74 -1.65 -9.37
CA LEU A 73 0.09 -1.39 -8.19
C LEU A 73 1.25 -2.39 -8.16
N LYS A 74 2.49 -1.90 -8.26
CA LYS A 74 3.71 -2.73 -8.18
C LYS A 74 4.62 -2.25 -7.08
N LEU A 75 4.93 -3.15 -6.16
CA LEU A 75 5.69 -2.87 -4.95
C LEU A 75 6.86 -3.84 -4.83
N SER A 76 8.02 -3.32 -4.47
CA SER A 76 9.19 -4.11 -4.08
C SER A 76 9.56 -3.77 -2.65
N CYS A 77 9.72 -4.79 -1.81
CA CYS A 77 10.13 -4.64 -0.41
C CYS A 77 11.44 -5.38 -0.18
N SER A 78 12.36 -4.73 0.53
CA SER A 78 13.58 -5.32 1.04
C SER A 78 13.70 -5.09 2.54
N VAL A 79 14.00 -6.16 3.27
CA VAL A 79 14.22 -6.15 4.72
C VAL A 79 15.70 -6.35 4.97
N HIS A 80 16.28 -5.45 5.76
CA HIS A 80 17.67 -5.49 6.18
C HIS A 80 17.75 -5.62 7.69
N GLY A 81 18.18 -6.79 8.15
CA GLY A 81 18.35 -7.07 9.56
C GLY A 81 18.09 -8.54 9.90
N PRO A 82 18.07 -8.90 11.19
CA PRO A 82 18.36 -8.05 12.35
C PRO A 82 19.85 -7.68 12.41
N ARG A 83 20.18 -6.39 12.40
CA ARG A 83 21.56 -5.88 12.51
C ARG A 83 21.80 -5.29 13.88
N SER A 84 23.00 -5.48 14.44
CA SER A 84 23.37 -4.82 15.70
C SER A 84 23.26 -3.31 15.57
N LEU A 85 22.66 -2.66 16.57
CA LEU A 85 22.57 -1.21 16.61
C LEU A 85 23.97 -0.57 16.68
N PRO A 86 24.15 0.65 16.14
CA PRO A 86 25.40 1.40 16.29
C PRO A 86 25.78 1.56 17.77
N LYS A 87 27.08 1.60 18.09
CA LYS A 87 27.57 1.77 19.47
C LYS A 87 27.07 3.05 20.16
N SER A 88 26.68 4.06 19.38
CA SER A 88 26.13 5.33 19.86
C SER A 88 24.62 5.27 20.17
N ALA A 89 23.93 4.21 19.76
CA ALA A 89 22.50 4.07 20.00
C ALA A 89 22.24 3.70 21.47
N PRO A 90 21.16 4.22 22.09
CA PRO A 90 20.78 3.83 23.43
C PRO A 90 20.46 2.34 23.48
N PHE A 91 20.64 1.74 24.66
CA PHE A 91 20.25 0.36 24.88
C PHE A 91 18.73 0.21 24.72
N SER A 92 18.32 -0.72 23.86
CA SER A 92 16.94 -1.14 23.71
C SER A 92 16.82 -2.63 24.00
N PRO A 93 15.97 -3.05 24.95
CA PRO A 93 15.67 -4.47 25.20
C PRO A 93 14.87 -5.08 24.05
N HIS A 94 14.17 -4.26 23.27
CA HIS A 94 13.35 -4.66 22.13
C HIS A 94 14.04 -4.33 20.81
N ILE A 95 13.68 -5.06 19.75
CA ILE A 95 14.11 -4.74 18.38
C ILE A 95 13.59 -3.35 17.96
N ILE A 96 14.45 -2.56 17.31
CA ILE A 96 14.06 -1.26 16.75
C ILE A 96 13.66 -1.47 15.29
N LEU A 97 12.40 -1.21 14.99
CA LEU A 97 11.86 -1.26 13.64
C LEU A 97 11.92 0.13 12.99
N SER A 98 12.46 0.20 11.79
CA SER A 98 12.37 1.38 10.93
C SER A 98 11.71 0.98 9.62
N ALA A 99 10.70 1.73 9.19
CA ALA A 99 10.05 1.53 7.90
C ALA A 99 10.24 2.75 7.00
N HIS A 100 10.49 2.51 5.72
CA HIS A 100 10.76 3.53 4.73
C HIS A 100 9.99 3.22 3.45
N VAL A 101 8.96 4.01 3.18
CA VAL A 101 8.19 3.95 1.93
C VAL A 101 8.66 5.06 1.01
N LYS A 102 8.94 4.73 -0.25
CA LYS A 102 9.32 5.70 -1.28
C LYS A 102 8.71 5.35 -2.64
N TYR A 103 8.08 6.33 -3.28
CA TYR A 103 7.69 6.23 -4.68
C TYR A 103 8.91 6.41 -5.58
N ALA A 104 9.04 5.54 -6.58
CA ALA A 104 9.93 5.82 -7.70
C ALA A 104 9.47 7.12 -8.37
N SER A 105 10.41 7.90 -8.92
CA SER A 105 10.07 9.20 -9.52
C SER A 105 9.10 9.08 -10.70
N PHE A 106 9.01 7.91 -11.32
CA PHE A 106 8.11 7.60 -12.44
C PHE A 106 6.86 6.79 -12.02
N ALA A 107 6.68 6.50 -10.72
CA ALA A 107 5.61 5.61 -10.26
C ALA A 107 4.21 6.21 -10.44
N THR A 108 4.10 7.53 -10.39
CA THR A 108 2.86 8.29 -10.57
C THR A 108 2.93 9.12 -11.85
N LYS A 109 1.78 9.58 -12.35
CA LYS A 109 1.73 10.43 -13.57
C LYS A 109 2.56 11.70 -13.40
N GLN A 110 2.40 12.36 -12.25
CA GLN A 110 3.24 13.47 -11.89
C GLN A 110 4.55 12.94 -11.34
N ARG A 111 5.66 13.38 -11.94
CA ARG A 111 6.99 12.97 -11.52
C ARG A 111 7.25 13.41 -10.07
N ARG A 112 7.38 12.45 -9.16
CA ARG A 112 7.68 12.75 -7.76
C ARG A 112 9.15 13.10 -7.54
N GLY A 113 9.38 13.93 -6.53
CA GLY A 113 10.71 14.31 -6.08
C GLY A 113 11.49 13.13 -5.48
N TYR A 114 12.81 13.25 -5.42
CA TYR A 114 13.62 12.23 -4.74
C TYR A 114 13.48 12.31 -3.21
N ILE A 115 13.28 13.51 -2.68
CA ILE A 115 13.09 13.75 -1.26
C ILE A 115 11.77 13.10 -0.88
N ARG A 116 11.69 12.61 0.36
CA ARG A 116 10.43 12.04 0.83
C ARG A 116 9.37 13.11 0.98
N ASP A 117 8.20 12.87 0.42
CA ASP A 117 7.02 13.72 0.56
C ASP A 117 6.38 13.51 1.94
N SER A 118 5.43 14.36 2.34
CA SER A 118 4.69 14.17 3.60
C SER A 118 3.89 12.87 3.57
N SER A 119 3.19 12.60 2.47
CA SER A 119 2.41 11.35 2.27
C SER A 119 3.26 10.09 2.40
N GLU A 120 4.49 10.10 1.90
CA GLU A 120 5.44 8.98 2.05
C GLU A 120 5.90 8.79 3.50
N ARG A 121 6.05 9.88 4.26
CA ARG A 121 6.35 9.80 5.69
C ARG A 121 5.17 9.22 6.45
N ASP A 122 3.95 9.65 6.15
CA ASP A 122 2.73 9.13 6.78
C ASP A 122 2.58 7.62 6.52
N LEU A 123 2.75 7.19 5.27
CA LEU A 123 2.78 5.76 4.90
C LEU A 123 3.85 4.98 5.67
N SER A 124 5.04 5.56 5.85
CA SER A 124 6.13 4.92 6.59
C SER A 124 5.76 4.72 8.06
N VAL A 125 5.13 5.72 8.70
CA VAL A 125 4.66 5.63 10.08
C VAL A 125 3.57 4.57 10.22
N HIS A 126 2.57 4.57 9.33
CA HIS A 126 1.52 3.56 9.36
C HIS A 126 2.05 2.15 9.15
N LEU A 127 3.00 1.97 8.23
CA LEU A 127 3.66 0.68 8.01
C LEU A 127 4.44 0.22 9.24
N GLU A 128 5.19 1.12 9.87
CA GLU A 128 5.93 0.82 11.10
C GLU A 128 4.97 0.40 12.23
N THR A 129 3.89 1.14 12.45
CA THR A 129 2.87 0.80 13.46
C THR A 129 2.20 -0.53 13.17
N ALA A 130 1.86 -0.81 11.92
CA ALA A 130 1.21 -2.06 11.51
C ALA A 130 2.07 -3.30 11.78
N LEU A 131 3.38 -3.20 11.52
CA LEU A 131 4.33 -4.32 11.67
C LEU A 131 4.86 -4.46 13.10
N ARG A 132 4.92 -3.37 13.87
CA ARG A 132 5.32 -3.39 15.28
C ARG A 132 4.42 -4.30 16.12
N GLY A 133 3.13 -4.37 15.81
CA GLY A 133 2.18 -5.27 16.46
C GLY A 133 2.35 -6.76 16.11
N ALA A 134 3.12 -7.07 15.07
CA ALA A 134 3.31 -8.43 14.56
C ALA A 134 4.66 -9.06 14.92
N ILE A 135 5.71 -8.25 15.12
CA ILE A 135 7.06 -8.74 15.39
C ILE A 135 7.24 -9.06 16.87
N ILE A 136 7.85 -10.21 17.19
CA ILE A 136 8.23 -10.57 18.56
C ILE A 136 9.51 -9.80 18.95
N ALA A 137 9.33 -8.60 19.46
CA ALA A 137 10.42 -7.65 19.66
C ALA A 137 11.48 -8.11 20.69
N ASP A 138 11.10 -8.97 21.63
CA ASP A 138 11.97 -9.47 22.73
C ASP A 138 13.02 -10.47 22.28
N ARG A 139 12.82 -11.09 21.11
CA ARG A 139 13.72 -12.14 20.61
C ARG A 139 15.05 -11.59 20.10
N TRP A 140 15.10 -10.29 19.78
CA TRP A 140 16.24 -9.62 19.15
C TRP A 140 16.63 -8.33 19.88
N PRO A 141 17.18 -8.41 21.11
CA PRO A 141 17.65 -7.23 21.84
C PRO A 141 18.82 -6.55 21.12
N LYS A 142 18.99 -5.23 21.32
CA LYS A 142 20.07 -4.42 20.70
C LYS A 142 20.16 -4.53 19.17
N SER A 143 19.08 -4.92 18.52
CA SER A 143 19.03 -5.14 17.08
C SER A 143 18.08 -4.15 16.43
N GLY A 144 18.38 -3.80 15.19
CA GLY A 144 17.54 -2.97 14.33
C GLY A 144 17.16 -3.74 13.08
N VAL A 145 15.94 -3.52 12.59
CA VAL A 145 15.46 -4.00 11.30
C VAL A 145 14.99 -2.79 10.50
N ASP A 146 15.49 -2.69 9.28
CA ASP A 146 15.12 -1.64 8.34
C ASP A 146 14.31 -2.25 7.19
N ILE A 147 13.09 -1.77 7.01
CA ILE A 147 12.15 -2.22 5.99
C ILE A 147 12.02 -1.11 4.96
N VAL A 148 12.47 -1.37 3.74
CA VAL A 148 12.41 -0.41 2.64
C VAL A 148 11.42 -0.92 1.61
N VAL A 149 10.33 -0.17 1.42
CA VAL A 149 9.33 -0.43 0.37
C VAL A 149 9.49 0.62 -0.72
N SER A 150 9.80 0.16 -1.93
CA SER A 150 9.85 0.96 -3.14
C SER A 150 8.59 0.70 -3.98
N ILE A 151 7.82 1.76 -4.19
CA ILE A 151 6.65 1.72 -5.06
C ILE A 151 7.14 1.99 -6.49
N ILE A 152 7.04 0.97 -7.34
CA ILE A 152 7.53 1.01 -8.72
C ILE A 152 6.46 1.64 -9.62
N GLU A 153 5.21 1.24 -9.41
CA GLU A 153 4.04 1.71 -10.16
C GLU A 153 2.93 1.97 -9.14
N GLY A 154 2.36 3.17 -9.16
CA GLY A 154 1.25 3.57 -8.30
C GLY A 154 -0.09 3.15 -8.90
N ASP A 155 -1.07 2.99 -8.02
CA ASP A 155 -2.45 2.61 -8.35
C ASP A 155 -3.25 3.79 -8.95
N GLN A 156 -2.71 4.46 -9.97
CA GLN A 156 -3.30 5.64 -10.61
C GLN A 156 -3.61 5.36 -12.09
N ASP A 157 -4.88 5.33 -12.48
CA ASP A 157 -5.25 5.14 -13.88
C ASP A 157 -4.89 6.37 -14.73
N ARG A 158 -4.37 6.16 -15.95
CA ARG A 158 -3.90 7.19 -16.90
C ARG A 158 -5.01 8.15 -17.34
N GLY A 159 -6.29 7.76 -17.28
CA GLY A 159 -7.43 8.55 -17.75
C GLY A 159 -7.86 9.74 -16.88
N GLU A 160 -7.55 9.78 -15.58
CA GLU A 160 -8.07 10.86 -14.70
C GLU A 160 -7.17 12.10 -14.67
N ALA A 161 -7.75 13.26 -15.00
CA ALA A 161 -7.11 14.56 -14.95
C ALA A 161 -6.74 14.93 -13.50
N ALA A 162 -5.59 15.61 -13.36
CA ALA A 162 -4.90 15.93 -12.11
C ALA A 162 -5.59 16.97 -11.19
N GLY A 163 -6.91 16.89 -11.02
CA GLY A 163 -7.71 17.95 -10.37
C GLY A 163 -8.68 17.51 -9.28
N THR A 164 -9.04 16.23 -9.16
CA THR A 164 -9.94 15.76 -8.09
C THR A 164 -9.12 15.27 -6.90
N GLY A 165 -9.53 15.62 -5.68
CA GLY A 165 -8.84 15.33 -4.41
C GLY A 165 -8.76 13.84 -4.03
N ASP A 166 -8.74 12.95 -5.01
CA ASP A 166 -8.79 11.48 -4.88
C ASP A 166 -7.43 10.86 -4.53
N GLU A 167 -6.33 11.64 -4.58
CA GLU A 167 -4.99 11.14 -4.25
C GLU A 167 -4.90 10.49 -2.87
N THR A 168 -5.80 10.84 -1.93
CA THR A 168 -5.74 10.20 -0.61
C THR A 168 -6.28 8.78 -0.60
N TRP A 169 -7.22 8.45 -1.48
CA TRP A 169 -7.80 7.12 -1.53
C TRP A 169 -6.79 6.11 -2.09
N ASP A 170 -6.02 6.52 -3.11
CA ASP A 170 -4.93 5.72 -3.68
C ASP A 170 -3.87 5.37 -2.63
N ILE A 171 -3.54 6.33 -1.74
CA ILE A 171 -2.54 6.13 -0.69
C ILE A 171 -2.97 4.99 0.26
N MET A 172 -4.26 4.81 0.49
CA MET A 172 -4.77 3.74 1.37
C MET A 172 -4.59 2.35 0.73
N ASN A 173 -4.84 2.22 -0.58
CA ASN A 173 -4.56 0.98 -1.31
C ASN A 173 -3.06 0.66 -1.33
N VAL A 174 -2.24 1.68 -1.57
CA VAL A 174 -0.78 1.55 -1.52
C VAL A 174 -0.33 1.08 -0.13
N LEU A 175 -0.87 1.64 0.95
CA LEU A 175 -0.56 1.21 2.32
C LEU A 175 -0.88 -0.27 2.55
N SER A 176 -2.07 -0.70 2.13
CA SER A 176 -2.51 -2.09 2.24
C SER A 176 -1.56 -3.04 1.51
N GLY A 177 -1.16 -2.67 0.29
CA GLY A 177 -0.12 -3.38 -0.46
C GLY A 177 1.20 -3.42 0.30
N CYS A 178 1.70 -2.27 0.77
CA CYS A 178 2.95 -2.15 1.53
C CYS A 178 2.99 -3.06 2.76
N VAL A 179 1.91 -3.12 3.54
CA VAL A 179 1.80 -3.99 4.72
C VAL A 179 1.93 -5.46 4.32
N THR A 180 1.20 -5.86 3.27
CA THR A 180 1.19 -7.25 2.78
C THR A 180 2.55 -7.67 2.22
N VAL A 181 3.22 -6.81 1.42
CA VAL A 181 4.57 -7.10 0.91
C VAL A 181 5.60 -7.16 2.03
N ALA A 182 5.52 -6.23 2.97
CA ALA A 182 6.47 -6.16 4.07
C ALA A 182 6.33 -7.37 4.99
N SER A 183 5.10 -7.84 5.27
CA SER A 183 4.88 -9.07 6.02
C SER A 183 5.49 -10.28 5.32
N ALA A 184 5.37 -10.37 3.99
CA ALA A 184 5.97 -11.46 3.22
C ALA A 184 7.51 -11.39 3.23
N ALA A 185 8.08 -10.18 3.12
CA ALA A 185 9.53 -9.97 3.18
C ALA A 185 10.11 -10.22 4.58
N LEU A 186 9.36 -9.91 5.65
CA LEU A 186 9.73 -10.22 7.04
C LEU A 186 9.78 -11.74 7.28
N ALA A 187 8.77 -12.46 6.78
CA ALA A 187 8.74 -13.91 6.84
C ALA A 187 9.90 -14.53 6.04
N ASP A 188 10.21 -14.00 4.85
CA ASP A 188 11.36 -14.42 4.05
C ASP A 188 12.71 -14.17 4.76
N ALA A 189 12.82 -13.07 5.50
CA ALA A 189 13.99 -12.75 6.31
C ALA A 189 14.17 -13.66 7.53
N GLY A 190 13.18 -14.50 7.84
CA GLY A 190 13.19 -15.36 9.03
C GLY A 190 13.06 -14.56 10.34
N ILE A 191 12.45 -13.37 10.30
CA ILE A 191 12.17 -12.59 11.50
C ILE A 191 10.94 -13.16 12.19
N ASP A 192 11.07 -13.41 13.49
CA ASP A 192 10.01 -14.02 14.27
C ASP A 192 8.82 -13.08 14.45
N CYS A 193 7.71 -13.45 13.82
CA CYS A 193 6.44 -12.76 13.92
C CYS A 193 5.41 -13.65 14.64
N VAL A 194 4.48 -13.04 15.37
CA VAL A 194 3.39 -13.77 16.02
C VAL A 194 2.39 -14.33 15.01
N ASP A 195 2.20 -13.61 13.89
CA ASP A 195 1.31 -13.95 12.79
C ASP A 195 1.72 -13.11 11.56
N THR A 196 1.23 -13.50 10.39
CA THR A 196 1.31 -12.72 9.15
C THR A 196 0.35 -11.53 9.20
N VAL A 197 0.77 -10.37 8.71
CA VAL A 197 -0.08 -9.17 8.60
C VAL A 197 -0.52 -8.99 7.17
N ALA A 198 -1.83 -8.83 6.96
CA ALA A 198 -2.36 -8.43 5.66
C ALA A 198 -3.07 -7.08 5.76
N GLY A 199 -2.88 -6.25 4.75
CA GLY A 199 -3.62 -5.02 4.55
C GLY A 199 -4.96 -5.29 3.87
N GLY A 200 -5.99 -4.54 4.23
CA GLY A 200 -7.28 -4.53 3.55
C GLY A 200 -7.85 -3.12 3.49
N VAL A 201 -8.44 -2.75 2.36
CA VAL A 201 -9.09 -1.45 2.17
C VAL A 201 -10.56 -1.66 1.85
N SER A 202 -11.39 -0.81 2.43
CA SER A 202 -12.80 -0.67 2.10
C SER A 202 -13.13 0.81 1.91
N ALA A 203 -14.15 1.10 1.11
CA ALA A 203 -14.69 2.44 0.98
C ALA A 203 -16.20 2.44 0.86
N LEU A 204 -16.81 3.53 1.34
CA LEU A 204 -18.20 3.87 1.14
C LEU A 204 -18.29 4.70 -0.15
N VAL A 205 -18.95 4.14 -1.15
CA VAL A 205 -19.12 4.72 -2.46
C VAL A 205 -20.58 5.11 -2.64
N VAL A 206 -20.79 6.28 -3.27
CA VAL A 206 -22.10 6.71 -3.75
C VAL A 206 -22.14 6.51 -5.27
N ASP A 207 -23.04 5.64 -5.72
CA ASP A 207 -23.27 5.42 -7.15
C ASP A 207 -24.00 6.60 -7.80
N GLU A 208 -24.01 6.65 -9.14
CA GLU A 208 -24.70 7.71 -9.90
C GLU A 208 -26.22 7.74 -9.63
N ALA A 209 -26.80 6.62 -9.17
CA ALA A 209 -28.18 6.53 -8.72
C ALA A 209 -28.42 7.05 -7.29
N GLY A 210 -27.37 7.51 -6.59
CA GLY A 210 -27.43 7.99 -5.20
C GLY A 210 -27.48 6.89 -4.15
N ALA A 211 -27.27 5.62 -4.54
CA ALA A 211 -27.21 4.50 -3.61
C ALA A 211 -25.84 4.45 -2.95
N GLU A 212 -25.82 4.36 -1.62
CA GLU A 212 -24.63 4.15 -0.81
C GLU A 212 -24.33 2.66 -0.70
N SER A 213 -23.09 2.28 -0.98
CA SER A 213 -22.64 0.90 -0.81
C SER A 213 -21.19 0.83 -0.33
N VAL A 214 -20.89 -0.15 0.51
CA VAL A 214 -19.52 -0.43 0.94
C VAL A 214 -18.87 -1.41 -0.04
N VAL A 215 -17.70 -1.03 -0.52
CA VAL A 215 -16.93 -1.75 -1.52
C VAL A 215 -15.56 -2.11 -0.97
N MET A 216 -15.11 -3.34 -1.21
CA MET A 216 -13.75 -3.78 -0.92
C MET A 216 -12.79 -3.42 -2.05
N ASP A 217 -11.57 -3.00 -1.70
CA ASP A 217 -10.52 -2.63 -2.65
C ASP A 217 -11.03 -1.63 -3.71
N PRO A 218 -11.31 -0.39 -3.29
CA PRO A 218 -11.86 0.64 -4.17
C PRO A 218 -10.78 1.17 -5.12
N VAL A 219 -11.10 1.36 -6.39
CA VAL A 219 -10.24 2.12 -7.30
C VAL A 219 -10.98 3.42 -7.61
N PRO A 220 -10.43 4.62 -7.36
CA PRO A 220 -11.17 5.86 -7.55
C PRO A 220 -11.77 6.01 -8.95
N SER A 221 -11.02 5.60 -9.97
CA SER A 221 -11.45 5.64 -11.38
C SER A 221 -12.63 4.71 -11.71
N GLU A 222 -12.95 3.75 -10.83
CA GLU A 222 -14.10 2.85 -10.97
C GLU A 222 -15.39 3.40 -10.34
N HIS A 223 -15.29 4.45 -9.54
CA HIS A 223 -16.34 4.91 -8.64
C HIS A 223 -16.72 6.37 -8.88
N GLY A 224 -17.98 6.72 -8.67
CA GLY A 224 -18.48 8.08 -8.90
C GLY A 224 -17.99 9.07 -7.85
N LYS A 225 -18.25 8.77 -6.57
CA LYS A 225 -17.79 9.56 -5.43
C LYS A 225 -17.51 8.64 -4.23
N ILE A 226 -16.31 8.76 -3.66
CA ILE A 226 -15.92 8.09 -2.41
C ILE A 226 -16.18 9.07 -1.25
N MET A 227 -16.99 8.67 -0.27
CA MET A 227 -17.28 9.50 0.92
C MET A 227 -16.33 9.22 2.08
N ALA A 228 -16.03 7.94 2.28
CA ALA A 228 -15.17 7.47 3.35
C ALA A 228 -14.42 6.22 2.90
N ALA A 229 -13.21 6.04 3.43
CA ALA A 229 -12.38 4.87 3.23
C ALA A 229 -11.73 4.45 4.55
N CYS A 230 -11.53 3.15 4.70
CA CYS A 230 -10.88 2.55 5.84
C CYS A 230 -9.83 1.55 5.37
N CYS A 231 -8.58 1.74 5.82
CA CYS A 231 -7.47 0.81 5.65
C CYS A 231 -7.21 0.13 6.98
N VAL A 232 -7.18 -1.20 6.96
CA VAL A 232 -6.98 -2.04 8.13
C VAL A 232 -5.74 -2.90 7.91
N ALA A 233 -4.85 -2.92 8.90
CA ALA A 233 -3.82 -3.94 9.03
C ALA A 233 -4.24 -4.92 10.12
N TYR A 234 -4.29 -6.20 9.79
CA TYR A 234 -4.95 -7.20 10.61
C TYR A 234 -4.16 -8.51 10.63
N LEU A 235 -4.18 -9.17 11.80
CA LEU A 235 -3.55 -10.45 12.12
C LEU A 235 -4.61 -11.56 12.06
N PRO A 236 -4.72 -12.32 10.95
CA PRO A 236 -5.87 -13.20 10.74
C PRO A 236 -5.95 -14.41 11.65
N THR A 237 -4.83 -14.88 12.19
CA THR A 237 -4.78 -16.00 13.12
C THR A 237 -5.17 -15.57 14.53
N ARG A 238 -4.89 -14.31 14.90
CA ARG A 238 -5.17 -13.76 16.24
C ARG A 238 -6.47 -12.97 16.35
N ASP A 239 -7.09 -12.63 15.22
CA ASP A 239 -8.27 -11.75 15.16
C ASP A 239 -8.03 -10.36 15.77
N GLU A 240 -6.81 -9.84 15.58
CA GLU A 240 -6.36 -8.56 16.16
C GLU A 240 -6.04 -7.55 15.05
N VAL A 241 -6.51 -6.30 15.22
CA VAL A 241 -6.18 -5.16 14.34
C VAL A 241 -4.95 -4.46 14.87
N THR A 242 -3.89 -4.35 14.06
CA THR A 242 -2.65 -3.67 14.45
C THR A 242 -2.64 -2.20 14.07
N ASN A 243 -3.26 -1.84 12.95
CA ASN A 243 -3.40 -0.47 12.50
C ASN A 243 -4.76 -0.27 11.84
N LEU A 244 -5.40 0.86 12.17
CA LEU A 244 -6.65 1.30 11.58
C LEU A 244 -6.46 2.74 11.12
N TRP A 245 -6.57 2.96 9.81
CA TRP A 245 -6.58 4.30 9.24
C TRP A 245 -7.93 4.56 8.57
N PHE A 246 -8.65 5.54 9.10
CA PHE A 246 -9.95 5.94 8.60
C PHE A 246 -9.87 7.38 8.07
N LYS A 247 -10.41 7.63 6.88
CA LYS A 247 -10.55 8.97 6.33
C LYS A 247 -11.88 9.09 5.60
N GLY A 248 -12.65 10.12 5.94
CA GLY A 248 -13.95 10.37 5.33
C GLY A 248 -14.74 11.37 6.15
N ASN A 249 -15.83 11.87 5.56
CA ASN A 249 -16.79 12.70 6.27
C ASN A 249 -18.11 11.93 6.37
N LEU A 250 -18.33 11.29 7.52
CA LEU A 250 -19.58 10.61 7.86
C LEU A 250 -20.19 11.31 9.07
N GLU A 251 -21.52 11.40 9.12
CA GLU A 251 -22.20 11.94 10.30
C GLU A 251 -22.22 10.91 11.43
N VAL A 252 -22.25 11.38 12.69
CA VAL A 252 -22.20 10.51 13.89
C VAL A 252 -23.41 9.57 13.98
N SER A 253 -24.53 9.94 13.34
CA SER A 253 -25.73 9.11 13.20
C SER A 253 -25.47 7.80 12.46
N ASP A 254 -24.41 7.73 11.67
CA ASP A 254 -24.07 6.62 10.78
C ASP A 254 -23.03 5.66 11.39
N ALA A 255 -23.10 5.40 12.70
CA ALA A 255 -22.21 4.46 13.39
C ALA A 255 -22.18 3.05 12.75
N GLN A 256 -23.26 2.67 12.05
CA GLN A 256 -23.36 1.42 11.30
C GLN A 256 -22.36 1.38 10.13
N TRP A 257 -22.21 2.49 9.39
CA TRP A 257 -21.27 2.57 8.27
C TRP A 257 -19.82 2.41 8.71
N TYR A 258 -19.45 2.97 9.87
CA TYR A 258 -18.11 2.76 10.44
C TYR A 258 -17.83 1.28 10.70
N THR A 259 -18.77 0.58 11.33
CA THR A 259 -18.63 -0.84 11.67
C THR A 259 -18.54 -1.70 10.40
N GLU A 260 -19.40 -1.40 9.41
CA GLU A 260 -19.41 -2.11 8.14
C GLU A 260 -18.11 -1.90 7.35
N LEU A 261 -17.59 -0.67 7.30
CA LEU A 261 -16.29 -0.37 6.68
C LEU A 261 -15.17 -1.19 7.32
N VAL A 262 -15.07 -1.20 8.65
CA VAL A 262 -14.04 -1.99 9.33
C VAL A 262 -14.22 -3.48 9.04
N GLN A 263 -15.45 -4.00 9.09
CA GLN A 263 -15.73 -5.42 8.83
C GLN A 263 -15.35 -5.83 7.41
N LYS A 264 -15.70 -5.00 6.40
CA LYS A 264 -15.32 -5.23 5.00
C LYS A 264 -13.81 -5.09 4.80
N GLY A 265 -13.15 -4.15 5.48
CA GLY A 265 -11.69 -4.03 5.50
C GLY A 265 -10.99 -5.29 6.06
N ILE A 266 -11.54 -5.88 7.13
CA ILE A 266 -11.05 -7.14 7.69
C ILE A 266 -11.26 -8.30 6.71
N GLN A 267 -12.42 -8.37 6.05
CA GLN A 267 -12.70 -9.39 5.02
C GLN A 267 -11.73 -9.29 3.83
N ALA A 268 -11.40 -8.07 3.40
CA ALA A 268 -10.38 -7.81 2.39
C ALA A 268 -9.00 -8.29 2.85
N SER A 269 -8.58 -7.91 4.06
CA SER A 269 -7.30 -8.35 4.63
C SER A 269 -7.19 -9.88 4.73
N ARG A 270 -8.24 -10.56 5.21
CA ARG A 270 -8.29 -12.04 5.26
C ARG A 270 -8.11 -12.68 3.88
N SER A 271 -8.68 -12.06 2.84
CA SER A 271 -8.58 -12.56 1.47
C SER A 271 -7.17 -12.37 0.90
N ALA A 272 -6.54 -11.22 1.15
CA ALA A 272 -5.14 -10.97 0.80
C ALA A 272 -4.19 -11.93 1.55
N ASN A 273 -4.46 -12.23 2.83
CA ASN A 273 -3.61 -13.13 3.61
C ASN A 273 -3.60 -14.56 3.06
N ARG A 274 -4.70 -15.04 2.46
CA ARG A 274 -4.72 -16.38 1.83
C ARG A 274 -3.65 -16.51 0.75
N VAL A 275 -3.49 -15.47 -0.07
CA VAL A 275 -2.44 -15.42 -1.12
C VAL A 275 -1.05 -15.35 -0.49
N LEU A 276 -0.89 -14.55 0.58
CA LEU A 276 0.37 -14.44 1.31
C LEU A 276 0.81 -15.79 1.90
N VAL A 277 -0.06 -16.47 2.64
CA VAL A 277 0.24 -17.77 3.25
C VAL A 277 0.52 -18.83 2.19
N GLN A 278 -0.22 -18.84 1.09
CA GLN A 278 0.04 -19.75 -0.03
C GLN A 278 1.44 -19.51 -0.63
N CYS A 279 1.79 -18.25 -0.91
CA CYS A 279 3.11 -17.88 -1.43
C CYS A 279 4.23 -18.34 -0.48
N LEU A 280 4.10 -18.10 0.82
CA LEU A 280 5.09 -18.54 1.82
C LEU A 280 5.24 -20.06 1.82
N ASN A 281 4.13 -20.82 1.82
CA ASN A 281 4.18 -22.28 1.77
C ASN A 281 4.87 -22.80 0.51
N ASP A 282 4.61 -22.18 -0.65
CA ASP A 282 5.25 -22.57 -1.90
C ASP A 282 6.75 -22.25 -1.89
N THR A 283 7.15 -21.14 -1.26
CA THR A 283 8.58 -20.80 -1.12
C THR A 283 9.32 -21.75 -0.17
N VAL A 284 8.66 -22.24 0.89
CA VAL A 284 9.22 -23.27 1.78
C VAL A 284 9.43 -24.58 1.02
N LYS A 285 8.47 -25.00 0.21
CA LYS A 285 8.59 -26.21 -0.64
C LYS A 285 9.70 -26.10 -1.70
N LEU A 286 10.01 -24.90 -2.18
CA LEU A 286 11.09 -24.68 -3.15
C LEU A 286 12.47 -24.65 -2.49
N ARG A 287 12.55 -24.36 -1.19
CA ARG A 287 13.81 -24.26 -0.43
C ARG A 287 14.16 -25.53 0.36
N GLY A 288 13.17 -26.35 0.71
CA GLY A 288 13.34 -27.63 1.41
C GLY A 288 13.58 -28.79 0.44
#